data_AF-A0A1B5KWI1-F1
#
_entry.id   AF-A0A1B5KWI1-F1
#
_cell.length_a   1.000
_cell.length_b   1.000
_cell.length_c   1.000
_cell.angle_alpha   90.00
_cell.angle_beta   90.00
_cell.angle_gamma   90.00
#
_symmetry.space_group_name_H-M   'P 1'
#
loop_
_entity.id
_entity.type
_entity.pdbx_description
1 polymer ?
#
loop_
_entity_poly.entity_id
_entity_poly.type
_entity_poly.pdbx_seq_one_letter_code
_entity_poly.pdbx_strand_id
1 'polypeptide(L)'
;MGLPIHVYPLYENGRRAHRGQSARENTAESAGMYAAFDKIASENPCSWNYQQPPKTAELIATRSRENRMICDPYPLLMNAFNGVNLSAACVLTSAENARRLGIPPSKWVYVLGGAGTRDKDNCKRNSALPLCSPLPFVETTEPEAGGTKSGSDETTTAARPSAGPSTRRCMSPA
;
A
#
# COMPACT_ATOMS: atom_id res chain seq x y z
N MET A 1 12.99 -19.25 -15.49
CA MET A 1 11.76 -18.85 -14.76
C MET A 1 12.11 -18.53 -13.31
N GLY A 2 12.18 -17.25 -12.96
CA GLY A 2 12.61 -16.81 -11.61
C GLY A 2 12.65 -15.29 -11.43
N LEU A 3 12.67 -14.52 -12.53
CA LEU A 3 12.48 -13.07 -12.46
C LEU A 3 11.01 -12.75 -12.12
N PRO A 4 10.75 -11.77 -11.23
CA PRO A 4 9.39 -11.32 -10.89
C PRO A 4 8.50 -11.05 -12.11
N ILE A 5 9.08 -10.48 -13.16
CA ILE A 5 8.44 -10.14 -14.43
C ILE A 5 7.85 -11.34 -15.19
N HIS A 6 8.26 -12.57 -14.87
CA HIS A 6 7.70 -13.80 -15.45
C HIS A 6 6.83 -14.58 -14.45
N VAL A 7 7.04 -14.38 -13.15
CA VAL A 7 6.38 -15.15 -12.09
C VAL A 7 5.02 -14.55 -11.73
N TYR A 8 4.93 -13.24 -11.54
CA TYR A 8 3.65 -12.59 -11.22
C TYR A 8 2.60 -12.70 -12.34
N PRO A 9 2.94 -12.51 -13.63
CA PRO A 9 1.96 -12.71 -14.70
C PRO A 9 1.39 -14.14 -14.75
N LEU A 10 2.20 -15.14 -14.39
CA LEU A 10 1.75 -16.54 -14.29
C LEU A 10 0.69 -16.71 -13.19
N TYR A 11 0.93 -16.12 -12.00
CA TYR A 11 -0.05 -16.15 -10.91
C TYR A 11 -1.32 -15.38 -11.26
N GLU A 12 -1.20 -14.23 -11.91
CA GLU A 12 -2.36 -13.43 -12.34
C GLU A 12 -3.22 -14.20 -13.35
N ASN A 13 -2.59 -14.86 -14.32
CA ASN A 13 -3.31 -15.71 -15.27
C ASN A 13 -3.92 -16.95 -14.60
N GLY A 14 -3.25 -17.54 -13.59
CA GLY A 14 -3.81 -18.60 -12.77
C GLY A 14 -5.03 -18.13 -11.96
N ARG A 15 -4.95 -16.96 -11.34
CA ARG A 15 -6.05 -16.31 -10.61
C ARG A 15 -7.23 -16.01 -11.54
N ARG A 16 -6.95 -15.46 -12.72
CA ARG A 16 -7.94 -15.19 -13.76
C ARG A 16 -8.67 -16.47 -14.17
N ALA A 17 -7.93 -17.54 -14.46
CA ALA A 17 -8.49 -18.83 -14.84
C ALA A 17 -9.35 -19.43 -13.72
N HIS A 18 -8.88 -19.36 -12.47
CA HIS A 18 -9.64 -19.83 -11.30
C HIS A 18 -10.95 -19.06 -11.09
N ARG A 19 -10.95 -17.74 -11.30
CA ARG A 19 -12.14 -16.88 -11.17
C ARG A 19 -13.04 -16.90 -12.42
N GLY A 20 -12.65 -17.62 -13.48
CA GLY A 20 -13.39 -17.61 -14.74
C GLY A 20 -13.43 -16.25 -15.44
N GLN A 21 -12.50 -15.34 -15.14
CA GLN A 21 -12.46 -13.99 -15.71
C GLN A 21 -11.94 -14.01 -17.16
N SER A 22 -12.57 -13.22 -18.02
CA SER A 22 -12.01 -12.93 -19.34
C SER A 22 -10.73 -12.09 -19.22
N ALA A 23 -9.88 -12.13 -20.26
CA ALA A 23 -8.67 -11.31 -20.30
C ALA A 23 -8.98 -9.81 -20.14
N ARG A 24 -10.06 -9.34 -20.80
CA ARG A 24 -10.49 -7.93 -20.74
C ARG A 24 -10.93 -7.52 -19.35
N GLU A 25 -11.70 -8.36 -18.65
CA GLU A 25 -12.13 -8.09 -17.27
C GLU A 25 -10.94 -8.05 -16.32
N ASN A 26 -9.99 -8.98 -16.47
CA ASN A 26 -8.79 -9.00 -15.64
C ASN A 26 -7.95 -7.73 -15.85
N THR A 27 -7.72 -7.34 -17.11
CA THR A 27 -6.98 -6.09 -17.42
C THR A 27 -7.71 -4.86 -16.87
N ALA A 28 -9.03 -4.79 -16.97
CA ALA A 28 -9.80 -3.66 -16.45
C ALA A 28 -9.73 -3.58 -14.91
N GLU A 29 -9.83 -4.73 -14.22
CA GLU A 29 -9.68 -4.83 -12.76
C GLU A 29 -8.29 -4.34 -12.32
N SER A 30 -7.22 -4.86 -12.95
CA SER A 30 -5.86 -4.43 -12.64
C SER A 30 -5.65 -2.93 -12.95
N ALA A 31 -6.13 -2.45 -14.09
CA ALA A 31 -5.94 -1.05 -14.48
C ALA A 31 -6.64 -0.08 -13.53
N GLY A 32 -7.84 -0.40 -13.04
CA GLY A 32 -8.53 0.38 -12.02
C GLY A 32 -7.73 0.49 -10.73
N MET A 33 -7.18 -0.62 -10.24
CA MET A 33 -6.32 -0.64 -9.05
C MET A 33 -5.06 0.22 -9.24
N TYR A 34 -4.38 0.09 -10.38
CA TYR A 34 -3.17 0.86 -10.66
C TYR A 34 -3.45 2.36 -10.83
N ALA A 35 -4.59 2.74 -11.43
CA ALA A 35 -4.99 4.14 -11.52
C ALA A 35 -5.22 4.77 -10.13
N ALA A 36 -5.83 4.00 -9.21
CA ALA A 36 -6.00 4.45 -7.83
C ALA A 36 -4.64 4.66 -7.12
N PHE A 37 -3.67 3.76 -7.35
CA PHE A 37 -2.32 3.93 -6.82
C PHE A 37 -1.59 5.12 -7.44
N ASP A 38 -1.70 5.33 -8.76
CA ASP A 38 -1.04 6.45 -9.43
C ASP A 38 -1.60 7.80 -8.95
N LYS A 39 -2.90 7.87 -8.63
CA LYS A 39 -3.51 9.04 -7.98
C LYS A 39 -2.83 9.36 -6.65
N ILE A 40 -2.77 8.40 -5.73
CA ILE A 40 -2.12 8.58 -4.42
C ILE A 40 -0.63 8.92 -4.60
N ALA A 41 0.03 8.26 -5.55
CA ALA A 41 1.44 8.49 -5.85
C ALA A 41 1.71 9.89 -6.42
N SER A 42 0.76 10.49 -7.15
CA SER A 42 0.90 11.85 -7.68
C SER A 42 0.88 12.93 -6.58
N GLU A 43 0.23 12.64 -5.46
CA GLU A 43 0.08 13.54 -4.31
C GLU A 43 1.20 13.36 -3.27
N ASN A 44 1.96 12.26 -3.33
CA ASN A 44 3.01 11.94 -2.36
C ASN A 44 4.37 12.57 -2.73
N PRO A 45 4.94 13.48 -1.91
CA PRO A 45 6.23 14.13 -2.17
C PRO A 45 7.43 13.20 -2.35
N CYS A 46 7.37 11.99 -1.79
CA CYS A 46 8.45 11.00 -1.90
C CYS A 46 8.29 10.05 -3.10
N SER A 47 7.24 10.24 -3.90
CA SER A 47 6.95 9.41 -5.06
C SER A 47 7.73 9.85 -6.29
N TRP A 48 8.08 8.89 -7.14
CA TRP A 48 8.64 9.17 -8.47
C TRP A 48 7.69 9.97 -9.36
N ASN A 49 6.37 9.78 -9.17
CA ASN A 49 5.33 10.46 -9.95
C ASN A 49 4.80 11.73 -9.27
N TYR A 50 5.48 12.26 -8.25
CA TYR A 50 5.02 13.45 -7.54
C TYR A 50 4.75 14.61 -8.50
N GLN A 51 3.57 15.23 -8.38
CA GLN A 51 3.06 16.32 -9.23
C GLN A 51 2.90 15.98 -10.73
N GLN A 52 3.01 14.71 -11.12
CA GLN A 52 2.65 14.28 -12.47
C GLN A 52 1.12 14.07 -12.57
N PRO A 53 0.50 14.33 -13.73
CA PRO A 53 -0.90 14.01 -13.92
C PRO A 53 -1.18 12.52 -13.68
N PRO A 54 -2.18 12.16 -12.85
CA PRO A 54 -2.50 10.78 -12.59
C PRO A 54 -3.03 10.11 -13.86
N LYS A 55 -2.56 8.90 -14.12
CA LYS A 55 -2.94 8.09 -15.29
C LYS A 55 -4.30 7.45 -15.04
N THR A 56 -5.17 7.51 -16.05
CA THR A 56 -6.48 6.86 -15.98
C THR A 56 -6.37 5.35 -16.20
N ALA A 57 -7.39 4.60 -15.77
CA ALA A 57 -7.43 3.16 -15.97
C ALA A 57 -7.40 2.81 -17.47
N GLU A 58 -8.06 3.60 -18.32
CA GLU A 58 -8.07 3.41 -19.76
C GLU A 58 -6.66 3.56 -20.35
N LEU A 59 -5.92 4.58 -19.91
CA LEU A 59 -4.54 4.80 -20.36
C LEU A 59 -3.62 3.66 -19.94
N ILE A 60 -3.77 3.17 -18.69
CA ILE A 60 -2.95 2.08 -18.15
C ILE A 60 -3.28 0.74 -18.86
N ALA A 61 -4.55 0.49 -19.17
CA ALA A 61 -5.01 -0.72 -19.87
C ALA A 61 -4.65 -0.72 -21.35
N THR A 62 -4.60 0.45 -21.99
CA THR A 62 -4.43 0.57 -23.43
C THR A 62 -2.97 0.34 -23.83
N ARG A 63 -2.76 -0.64 -24.71
CA ARG A 63 -1.46 -0.92 -25.31
C ARG A 63 -1.12 0.17 -26.33
N SER A 64 0.04 0.80 -26.17
CA SER A 64 0.57 1.77 -27.13
C SER A 64 2.06 1.54 -27.34
N ARG A 65 2.70 2.38 -28.18
CA ARG A 65 4.15 2.37 -28.34
C ARG A 65 4.86 2.75 -27.04
N GLU A 66 4.29 3.67 -26.29
CA GLU A 66 4.75 4.16 -24.99
C GLU A 66 4.37 3.18 -23.86
N ASN A 67 3.21 2.51 -23.96
CA ASN A 67 2.74 1.49 -23.03
C ASN A 67 2.77 0.09 -23.67
N ARG A 68 3.97 -0.34 -24.10
CA ARG A 68 4.16 -1.64 -24.76
C ARG A 68 3.91 -2.81 -23.81
N MET A 69 3.59 -3.98 -24.36
CA MET A 69 3.55 -5.21 -23.55
C MET A 69 4.94 -5.62 -23.09
N ILE A 70 5.03 -6.02 -21.82
CA ILE A 70 6.25 -6.54 -21.22
C ILE A 70 6.14 -8.05 -21.04
N CYS A 71 5.11 -8.50 -20.34
CA CYS A 71 4.75 -9.90 -20.21
C CYS A 71 3.24 -9.98 -20.01
N ASP A 72 2.53 -10.81 -20.78
CA ASP A 72 1.09 -10.93 -20.66
C ASP A 72 0.69 -11.39 -19.23
N PRO A 73 -0.18 -10.64 -18.51
CA PRO A 73 -1.13 -9.63 -18.99
C PRO A 73 -0.73 -8.16 -18.76
N TYR A 74 0.52 -7.88 -18.37
CA TYR A 74 0.98 -6.55 -17.95
C TYR A 74 1.68 -5.75 -19.07
N PRO A 75 1.11 -4.60 -19.48
CA PRO A 75 1.83 -3.58 -20.22
C PRO A 75 2.78 -2.79 -19.30
N LEU A 76 3.63 -1.94 -19.90
CA LEU A 76 4.69 -1.22 -19.19
C LEU A 76 4.20 -0.48 -17.94
N LEU A 77 3.07 0.23 -18.02
CA LEU A 77 2.51 1.02 -16.91
C LEU A 77 1.97 0.17 -15.75
N MET A 78 1.82 -1.15 -15.93
CA MET A 78 1.49 -2.08 -14.86
C MET A 78 2.73 -2.75 -14.21
N ASN A 79 3.94 -2.34 -14.60
CA ASN A 79 5.18 -2.84 -14.05
C ASN A 79 5.88 -1.77 -13.20
N ALA A 80 6.60 -2.21 -12.17
CA ALA A 80 7.38 -1.32 -11.33
C ALA A 80 8.62 -0.79 -12.07
N PHE A 81 8.93 0.50 -11.84
CA PHE A 81 10.17 1.12 -12.29
C PHE A 81 11.21 1.08 -11.16
N ASN A 82 12.26 0.29 -11.34
CA ASN A 82 13.26 0.05 -10.28
C ASN A 82 14.29 1.19 -10.12
N GLY A 83 14.25 2.21 -10.98
CA GLY A 83 15.24 3.28 -11.03
C GLY A 83 14.98 4.41 -10.04
N VAL A 84 14.88 4.12 -8.74
CA VAL A 84 14.65 5.12 -7.69
C VAL A 84 15.84 5.24 -6.74
N ASN A 85 16.11 6.45 -6.23
CA ASN A 85 17.10 6.69 -5.18
C ASN A 85 16.40 7.25 -3.93
N LEU A 86 15.96 6.35 -3.05
CA LEU A 86 15.20 6.67 -1.84
C LEU A 86 15.63 5.75 -0.69
N SER A 87 15.58 6.24 0.56
CA SER A 87 15.84 5.45 1.76
C SER A 87 14.81 5.76 2.86
N ALA A 88 14.60 4.80 3.76
CA ALA A 88 13.74 4.95 4.93
C ALA A 88 14.36 4.22 6.14
N ALA A 89 14.10 4.72 7.34
CA ALA A 89 14.55 4.12 8.59
C ALA A 89 13.43 4.19 9.64
N CYS A 90 13.31 3.13 10.44
CA CYS A 90 12.39 3.07 11.58
C CYS A 90 13.20 2.80 12.85
N VAL A 91 12.96 3.58 13.90
CA VAL A 91 13.61 3.38 15.21
C VAL A 91 12.67 2.62 16.12
N LEU A 92 13.07 1.42 16.52
CA LEU A 92 12.35 0.61 17.49
C LEU A 92 13.03 0.73 18.86
N THR A 93 12.23 0.94 19.90
CA THR A 93 12.71 1.02 21.28
C THR A 93 11.60 0.59 22.24
N SER A 94 11.98 0.19 23.45
CA SER A 94 11.02 0.03 24.55
C SER A 94 10.44 1.39 24.96
N ALA A 95 9.23 1.37 25.53
CA ALA A 95 8.59 2.58 26.06
C ALA A 95 9.40 3.22 27.20
N GLU A 96 10.03 2.40 28.04
CA GLU A 96 10.93 2.88 29.10
C GLU A 96 12.11 3.67 28.53
N ASN A 97 12.82 3.12 27.55
CA ASN A 97 13.94 3.81 26.95
C ASN A 97 13.49 5.05 26.16
N ALA A 98 12.31 5.03 25.53
CA ALA A 98 11.73 6.21 24.91
C ALA A 98 11.45 7.34 25.92
N ARG A 99 10.95 7.01 27.13
CA ARG A 99 10.78 7.98 28.23
C ARG A 99 12.11 8.54 28.70
N ARG A 100 13.12 7.67 28.89
CA ARG A 100 14.47 8.09 29.31
C ARG A 100 15.10 9.05 28.31
N LEU A 101 14.87 8.83 27.01
CA LEU A 101 15.33 9.69 25.92
C LEU A 101 14.44 10.93 25.70
N GLY A 102 13.38 11.12 26.48
CA GLY A 102 12.49 12.28 26.39
C GLY A 102 11.61 12.30 25.13
N ILE A 103 11.37 11.16 24.48
CA ILE A 103 10.52 11.10 23.29
C ILE A 103 9.05 11.24 23.72
N PRO A 104 8.30 12.22 23.21
CA PRO A 104 6.92 12.46 23.64
C PRO A 104 6.02 11.27 23.27
N PRO A 105 5.15 10.80 24.19
CA PRO A 105 4.25 9.67 23.94
C PRO A 105 3.35 9.82 22.70
N SER A 106 3.06 11.06 22.28
CA SER A 106 2.29 11.34 21.05
C SER A 106 2.97 10.88 19.76
N LYS A 107 4.28 10.55 19.80
CA LYS A 107 5.03 10.00 18.66
C LYS A 107 5.15 8.48 18.69
N TRP A 108 4.71 7.83 19.75
CA TRP A 108 4.88 6.38 19.90
C TRP A 108 3.81 5.65 19.12
N VAL A 109 4.22 4.67 18.33
CA VAL A 109 3.33 3.76 17.62
C VAL A 109 3.62 2.35 18.11
N TYR A 110 2.60 1.69 18.67
CA TYR A 110 2.72 0.31 19.15
C TYR A 110 2.34 -0.65 18.03
N VAL A 111 3.22 -1.60 17.73
CA VAL A 111 2.95 -2.67 16.77
C VAL A 111 2.09 -3.72 17.48
N LEU A 112 0.78 -3.70 17.23
CA LEU A 112 -0.20 -4.54 17.94
C LEU A 112 -0.28 -5.97 17.42
N GLY A 113 0.24 -6.25 16.24
CA GLY A 113 0.19 -7.58 15.64
C GLY A 113 1.22 -7.74 14.53
N GLY A 114 1.63 -8.99 14.32
CA GLY A 114 2.53 -9.39 13.24
C GLY A 114 2.35 -10.86 12.92
N ALA A 115 2.44 -11.20 11.64
CA ALA A 115 2.41 -12.59 11.17
C ALA A 115 3.48 -12.80 10.10
N GLY A 116 4.01 -14.02 10.05
CA GLY A 116 4.98 -14.46 9.05
C GLY A 116 4.59 -15.83 8.51
N THR A 117 4.54 -15.94 7.18
CA THR A 117 4.30 -17.20 6.47
C THR A 117 5.34 -17.37 5.37
N ARG A 118 5.58 -18.62 4.94
CA ARG A 118 6.51 -18.95 3.86
C ARG A 118 5.92 -20.04 2.99
N ASP A 119 5.77 -19.74 1.71
CA ASP A 119 5.39 -20.73 0.70
C ASP A 119 6.49 -21.77 0.49
N LYS A 120 6.11 -22.95 0.01
CA LYS A 120 7.06 -24.04 -0.27
C LYS A 120 7.98 -23.66 -1.44
N ASP A 121 9.27 -24.00 -1.32
CA ASP A 121 10.32 -23.69 -2.32
C ASP A 121 10.03 -24.27 -3.72
N ASN A 122 9.14 -25.26 -3.82
CA ASN A 122 8.79 -25.96 -5.06
C ASN A 122 7.32 -25.76 -5.47
N CYS A 123 6.84 -24.51 -5.45
CA CYS A 123 5.50 -24.12 -5.93
C CYS A 123 5.19 -24.58 -7.38
N LYS A 124 6.23 -24.78 -8.21
CA LYS A 124 6.13 -25.13 -9.63
C LYS A 124 5.60 -26.54 -9.95
N ARG A 125 5.40 -27.41 -8.94
CA ARG A 125 5.08 -28.84 -9.15
C ARG A 125 3.62 -29.21 -8.85
N ASN A 126 2.77 -28.25 -8.52
CA ASN A 126 1.34 -28.50 -8.29
C ASN A 126 0.53 -28.31 -9.59
N SER A 127 -0.39 -29.25 -9.86
CA SER A 127 -1.22 -29.31 -11.08
C SER A 127 -2.24 -28.18 -11.21
N ALA A 128 -2.56 -27.52 -10.10
CA ALA A 128 -3.15 -26.19 -10.08
C ALA A 128 -2.03 -25.24 -9.64
N LEU A 129 -1.67 -24.26 -10.47
CA LEU A 129 -0.85 -23.12 -10.02
C LEU A 129 -1.52 -22.62 -8.74
N PRO A 130 -0.91 -22.83 -7.56
CA PRO A 130 -1.60 -22.50 -6.34
C PRO A 130 -1.75 -20.99 -6.37
N LEU A 131 -3.00 -20.53 -6.32
CA LEU A 131 -3.30 -19.31 -5.60
C LEU A 131 -2.48 -19.43 -4.31
N CYS A 132 -1.50 -18.55 -4.13
CA CYS A 132 -0.71 -18.48 -2.90
C CYS A 132 -1.68 -18.70 -1.74
N SER A 133 -1.40 -19.70 -0.89
CA SER A 133 -2.36 -20.23 0.07
C SER A 133 -3.02 -19.05 0.77
N PRO A 134 -4.36 -18.86 0.68
CA PRO A 134 -5.00 -17.71 1.27
C PRO A 134 -4.64 -17.70 2.76
N LEU A 135 -4.15 -16.55 3.22
CA LEU A 135 -3.76 -16.36 4.62
C LEU A 135 -4.94 -16.79 5.51
N PRO A 136 -4.82 -17.83 6.35
CA PRO A 136 -5.86 -18.16 7.34
C PRO A 136 -5.93 -17.12 8.49
N PHE A 137 -5.28 -15.96 8.35
CA PHE A 137 -4.80 -15.18 9.48
C PHE A 137 -5.57 -13.88 9.78
N VAL A 138 -6.40 -13.37 8.87
CA VAL A 138 -7.09 -12.08 9.11
C VAL A 138 -8.10 -12.16 10.28
N GLU A 139 -8.35 -13.35 10.84
CA GLU A 139 -9.39 -13.55 11.85
C GLU A 139 -8.91 -13.57 13.32
N THR A 140 -7.60 -13.63 13.63
CA THR A 140 -7.15 -13.92 15.03
C THR A 140 -6.27 -12.88 15.72
N THR A 141 -6.21 -11.62 15.26
CA THR A 141 -5.71 -10.54 16.13
C THR A 141 -6.89 -9.80 16.74
N GLU A 142 -7.63 -10.46 17.64
CA GLU A 142 -8.32 -9.72 18.69
C GLU A 142 -7.23 -9.20 19.64
N PRO A 143 -7.12 -7.89 19.86
CA PRO A 143 -6.24 -7.40 20.88
C PRO A 143 -6.78 -7.83 22.24
N GLU A 144 -5.95 -8.41 23.11
CA GLU A 144 -6.26 -8.46 24.55
C GLU A 144 -6.47 -7.05 25.15
N ALA A 145 -6.18 -5.99 24.38
CA ALA A 145 -6.65 -4.64 24.64
C ALA A 145 -8.06 -4.42 24.08
N GLY A 146 -9.07 -4.92 24.80
CA GLY A 146 -10.53 -4.63 24.75
C GLY A 146 -11.11 -3.61 23.75
N GLY A 147 -10.84 -3.72 22.46
CA GLY A 147 -11.34 -2.83 21.40
C GLY A 147 -12.24 -3.59 20.43
N THR A 148 -13.53 -3.26 20.42
CA THR A 148 -14.51 -3.81 19.47
C THR A 148 -14.23 -3.35 18.03
N LYS A 149 -14.47 -4.24 17.05
CA LYS A 149 -14.43 -3.96 15.61
C LYS A 149 -15.51 -2.93 15.20
N SER A 150 -15.26 -1.64 15.46
CA SER A 150 -16.04 -0.55 14.87
C SER A 150 -15.16 0.70 14.76
N GLY A 151 -14.86 1.11 13.54
CA GLY A 151 -14.25 2.41 13.24
C GLY A 151 -12.83 2.34 12.69
N SER A 152 -12.68 1.96 11.42
CA SER A 152 -11.60 2.51 10.59
C SER A 152 -12.12 3.81 9.97
N ASP A 153 -12.33 4.83 10.81
CA ASP A 153 -12.82 6.14 10.36
C ASP A 153 -11.74 7.21 10.47
N GLU A 154 -11.79 8.06 9.46
CA GLU A 154 -10.98 9.24 9.22
C GLU A 154 -10.90 10.16 10.43
N THR A 155 -9.67 10.59 10.73
CA THR A 155 -9.37 11.91 11.30
C THR A 155 -10.19 12.32 12.53
N THR A 156 -9.97 11.66 13.67
CA THR A 156 -10.39 12.19 14.98
C THR A 156 -9.54 13.43 15.32
N THR A 157 -10.08 14.60 14.99
CA THR A 157 -9.68 15.88 15.59
C THR A 157 -10.20 15.92 17.02
N ALA A 158 -9.30 15.73 17.99
CA ALA A 158 -9.64 15.80 19.41
C ALA A 158 -9.84 17.26 19.86
N ALA A 159 -10.89 17.44 20.66
CA ALA A 159 -11.44 18.69 21.14
C ALA A 159 -10.46 19.56 21.95
N ARG A 160 -10.53 20.88 21.73
CA ARG A 160 -9.97 21.92 22.61
C ARG A 160 -10.97 22.24 23.74
N PRO A 161 -10.56 22.34 25.02
CA PRO A 161 -11.37 23.00 26.02
C PRO A 161 -11.18 24.53 25.94
N SER A 162 -12.28 25.23 26.19
CA SER A 162 -12.47 26.68 26.15
C SER A 162 -11.65 27.44 27.22
N ALA A 163 -10.99 28.53 26.81
CA ALA A 163 -10.62 29.62 27.70
C ALA A 163 -11.05 30.95 27.07
N GLY A 164 -11.89 31.70 27.78
CA GLY A 164 -12.40 33.03 27.42
C GLY A 164 -11.35 34.14 27.51
N PRO A 165 -11.73 35.40 27.27
CA PRO A 165 -11.00 36.31 26.39
C PRO A 165 -10.04 37.26 27.12
N SER A 166 -8.93 37.62 26.48
CA SER A 166 -8.20 38.85 26.84
C SER A 166 -7.43 39.44 25.65
N THR A 167 -8.01 40.52 25.13
CA THR A 167 -7.46 41.69 24.41
C THR A 167 -6.35 41.55 23.36
N ARG A 168 -6.72 42.03 22.17
CA ARG A 168 -5.91 42.39 21.00
C ARG A 168 -4.71 43.27 21.35
N ARG A 169 -3.59 43.06 20.65
CA ARG A 169 -2.77 44.16 20.13
C ARG A 169 -2.19 43.78 18.78
N CYS A 170 -2.65 44.49 17.75
CA CYS A 170 -2.07 44.50 16.42
C CYS A 170 -0.68 45.13 16.47
N MET A 171 0.32 44.50 15.88
CA MET A 171 1.45 45.19 15.26
C MET A 171 1.90 44.41 14.02
N SER A 172 1.86 45.10 12.88
CA SER A 172 2.39 44.72 11.58
C SER A 172 3.87 45.15 11.46
N PRO A 173 4.58 44.73 10.40
CA PRO A 173 6.00 44.35 10.47
C PRO A 173 6.97 45.50 10.16
N ALA A 174 8.26 45.21 10.37
CA ALA A 174 9.41 45.84 9.73
C ALA A 174 10.24 44.74 9.05
#